data_AF-A0A2E2BCT8-F1
#
_entry.id   AF-A0A2E2BCT8-F1
#
_cell.length_a   1.000
_cell.length_b   1.000
_cell.length_c   1.000
_cell.angle_alpha   90.00
_cell.angle_beta   90.00
_cell.angle_gamma   90.00
#
_symmetry.space_group_name_H-M   'P 1'
#
loop_
_entity.id
_entity.type
_entity.pdbx_description
1 polymer ?
#
loop_
_entity_poly.entity_id
_entity_poly.type
_entity_poly.pdbx_seq_one_letter_code
_entity_poly.pdbx_strand_id
1 'polypeptide(L)'
;MRHMNSGRRLNRNSSHRKAMFRNMTTSLFRHEVIRTTLAKAKELRRTAEPLITLAKMDSVAKRRLAFSRLRDRDIVGKLFNELAPRYESRPGGYLRILKCGFRPGDSAPMAIVELVDRPSTDEEILESD
;
A
#
# COMPACT_ATOMS: atom_id res chain seq x y z
N MET A 1 18.99 -2.16 -24.47
CA MET A 1 17.54 -1.88 -24.59
C MET A 1 16.78 -2.52 -23.44
N ARG A 2 15.56 -2.06 -23.09
CA ARG A 2 14.73 -2.61 -21.99
C ARG A 2 13.40 -3.18 -22.52
N HIS A 3 13.45 -4.05 -23.53
CA HIS A 3 12.23 -4.63 -24.13
C HIS A 3 11.44 -5.45 -23.10
N MET A 4 10.15 -5.15 -22.95
CA MET A 4 9.20 -5.80 -22.02
C MET A 4 9.60 -5.86 -20.53
N ASN A 5 10.62 -5.09 -20.12
CA ASN A 5 11.03 -5.06 -18.72
C ASN A 5 10.02 -4.26 -17.88
N SER A 6 9.41 -4.92 -16.89
CA SER A 6 8.47 -4.28 -15.97
C SER A 6 9.17 -3.79 -14.69
N GLY A 7 8.62 -2.72 -14.11
CA GLY A 7 9.05 -2.18 -12.82
C GLY A 7 10.20 -1.19 -12.87
N ARG A 8 10.27 -0.32 -11.87
CA ARG A 8 11.26 0.77 -11.79
C ARG A 8 12.43 0.41 -10.89
N ARG A 9 13.65 0.76 -11.32
CA ARG A 9 14.87 0.59 -10.50
C ARG A 9 14.91 1.56 -9.30
N LEU A 10 14.30 2.74 -9.45
CA LEU A 10 14.25 3.81 -8.42
C LEU A 10 15.64 4.20 -7.88
N ASN A 11 16.67 4.11 -8.72
CA ASN A 11 18.08 4.34 -8.38
C ASN A 11 18.53 3.59 -7.10
N ARG A 12 18.00 2.37 -6.91
CA ARG A 12 18.30 1.51 -5.76
C ARG A 12 18.70 0.12 -6.24
N ASN A 13 19.51 -0.56 -5.42
CA ASN A 13 19.79 -1.99 -5.58
C ASN A 13 18.52 -2.82 -5.26
N SER A 14 18.58 -4.13 -5.51
CA SER A 14 17.42 -5.03 -5.35
C SER A 14 16.99 -5.17 -3.89
N SER A 15 17.94 -5.38 -2.97
CA SER A 15 17.67 -5.58 -1.54
C SER A 15 17.05 -4.35 -0.90
N HIS A 16 17.60 -3.16 -1.15
CA HIS A 16 17.06 -1.89 -0.66
C HIS A 16 15.68 -1.64 -1.25
N ARG A 17 15.46 -1.89 -2.55
CA ARG A 17 14.13 -1.69 -3.15
C ARG A 17 13.08 -2.60 -2.49
N LYS A 18 13.40 -3.87 -2.23
CA LYS A 18 12.51 -4.80 -1.50
C LYS A 18 12.20 -4.30 -0.08
N ALA A 19 13.22 -3.87 0.67
CA ALA A 19 13.03 -3.35 2.03
C ALA A 19 12.21 -2.05 2.05
N MET A 20 12.46 -1.13 1.11
CA MET A 20 11.72 0.13 1.00
C MET A 20 10.24 -0.12 0.73
N PHE A 21 9.89 -1.00 -0.23
CA PHE A 21 8.49 -1.30 -0.51
C PHE A 21 7.82 -2.05 0.62
N ARG A 22 8.52 -2.97 1.31
CA ARG A 22 8.00 -3.59 2.53
C ARG A 22 7.59 -2.53 3.55
N ASN A 23 8.49 -1.61 3.88
CA ASN A 23 8.22 -0.57 4.87
C ASN A 23 7.08 0.38 4.43
N MET A 24 7.03 0.76 3.15
CA MET A 24 5.95 1.59 2.63
C MET A 24 4.60 0.88 2.66
N THR A 25 4.54 -0.41 2.32
CA THR A 25 3.32 -1.20 2.41
C THR A 25 2.85 -1.37 3.86
N THR A 26 3.76 -1.65 4.78
CA THR A 26 3.46 -1.69 6.22
C THR A 26 2.90 -0.35 6.70
N SER A 27 3.50 0.76 6.29
CA SER A 27 3.02 2.12 6.63
C SER A 27 1.65 2.42 6.02
N LEU A 28 1.42 2.00 4.77
CA LEU A 28 0.13 2.15 4.10
C LEU A 28 -0.97 1.38 4.82
N PHE A 29 -0.75 0.12 5.21
CA PHE A 29 -1.78 -0.64 5.91
C PHE A 29 -2.01 -0.14 7.34
N ARG A 30 -0.97 0.43 7.97
CA ARG A 30 -1.09 1.04 9.29
C ARG A 30 -1.98 2.29 9.26
N HIS A 31 -1.66 3.24 8.40
CA HIS A 31 -2.28 4.57 8.39
C HIS A 31 -3.38 4.73 7.34
N GLU A 32 -3.56 3.75 6.46
CA GLU A 32 -4.52 3.74 5.33
C GLU A 32 -4.33 4.86 4.29
N VAL A 33 -3.49 5.85 4.57
CA VAL A 33 -3.05 6.92 3.68
C VAL A 33 -1.58 7.26 3.93
N ILE A 34 -0.81 7.42 2.85
CA ILE A 34 0.59 7.88 2.92
C ILE A 34 0.88 8.87 1.80
N ARG A 35 1.85 9.77 2.04
CA ARG A 35 2.37 10.68 1.02
C ARG A 35 3.75 10.24 0.55
N THR A 36 3.96 10.10 -0.75
CA THR A 36 5.24 9.68 -1.34
C THR A 36 5.46 10.30 -2.72
N THR A 37 6.58 10.00 -3.36
CA THR A 37 6.83 10.43 -4.75
C THR A 37 5.98 9.61 -5.72
N LEU A 38 5.48 10.22 -6.80
CA LEU A 38 4.62 9.58 -7.78
C LEU A 38 5.19 8.27 -8.36
N ALA A 39 6.51 8.23 -8.58
CA ALA A 39 7.18 7.03 -9.08
C ALA A 39 7.12 5.86 -8.09
N LYS A 40 7.28 6.12 -6.79
CA LYS A 40 7.16 5.10 -5.73
C LYS A 40 5.70 4.68 -5.55
N ALA A 41 4.77 5.64 -5.56
CA ALA A 41 3.33 5.38 -5.46
C ALA A 41 2.84 4.38 -6.53
N LYS A 42 3.23 4.60 -7.80
CA LYS A 42 2.84 3.72 -8.91
C LYS A 42 3.37 2.28 -8.76
N GLU A 43 4.59 2.13 -8.25
CA GLU A 43 5.16 0.80 -8.00
C GLU A 43 4.58 0.13 -6.76
N LEU A 44 4.20 0.91 -5.74
CA LEU A 44 3.62 0.41 -4.49
C LEU A 44 2.35 -0.41 -4.73
N ARG A 45 1.55 -0.07 -5.75
CA ARG A 45 0.37 -0.86 -6.18
C ARG A 45 0.71 -2.32 -6.43
N ARG A 46 1.83 -2.59 -7.12
CA ARG A 46 2.28 -3.96 -7.45
C ARG A 46 2.66 -4.77 -6.22
N THR A 47 2.96 -4.12 -5.10
CA THR A 47 3.35 -4.78 -3.85
C THR A 47 2.22 -4.87 -2.85
N ALA A 48 1.37 -3.84 -2.76
CA ALA A 48 0.29 -3.74 -1.77
C ALA A 48 -1.00 -4.44 -2.22
N GLU A 49 -1.47 -4.24 -3.46
CA GLU A 49 -2.74 -4.83 -3.93
C GLU A 49 -2.72 -6.36 -3.87
N PRO A 50 -1.64 -7.08 -4.28
CA PRO A 50 -1.62 -8.53 -4.19
C PRO A 50 -1.66 -9.06 -2.76
N LEU A 51 -1.26 -8.26 -1.75
CA LEU A 51 -1.37 -8.66 -0.34
C LEU A 51 -2.81 -8.59 0.14
N ILE A 52 -3.58 -7.58 -0.30
CA ILE A 52 -5.01 -7.50 -0.01
C ILE A 52 -5.75 -8.66 -0.69
N THR A 53 -5.47 -8.92 -1.97
CA THR A 53 -6.04 -10.08 -2.68
C THR A 53 -5.67 -11.40 -2.01
N LEU A 54 -4.43 -11.54 -1.53
CA LEU A 54 -4.00 -12.73 -0.78
C LEU A 54 -4.82 -12.91 0.51
N ALA A 55 -5.14 -11.81 1.19
CA ALA A 55 -5.76 -11.82 2.50
C ALA A 55 -7.27 -12.10 2.50
N LYS A 56 -7.96 -11.87 1.37
CA LYS A 56 -9.40 -12.20 1.22
C LYS A 56 -9.75 -13.62 1.61
N MET A 57 -8.88 -14.56 1.25
CA MET A 57 -9.01 -15.96 1.66
C MET A 57 -8.11 -16.19 2.86
N ASP A 58 -8.68 -16.30 4.06
CA ASP A 58 -7.89 -16.57 5.26
C ASP A 58 -7.42 -18.03 5.31
N SER A 59 -6.12 -18.23 5.51
CA SER A 59 -5.55 -19.53 5.81
C SER A 59 -4.20 -19.37 6.51
N VAL A 60 -3.79 -20.37 7.30
CA VAL A 60 -2.50 -20.36 8.00
C VAL A 60 -1.32 -20.17 7.03
N ALA A 61 -1.38 -20.83 5.86
CA ALA A 61 -0.35 -20.68 4.83
C ALA A 61 -0.28 -19.26 4.27
N LYS A 62 -1.43 -18.61 4.05
CA LYS A 62 -1.51 -17.24 3.53
C LYS A 62 -1.07 -16.22 4.55
N ARG A 63 -1.44 -16.38 5.83
CA ARG A 63 -0.92 -15.57 6.94
C ARG A 63 0.60 -15.66 7.05
N ARG A 64 1.17 -16.87 6.96
CA ARG A 64 2.64 -17.07 6.92
C ARG A 64 3.29 -16.41 5.70
N LEU A 65 2.67 -16.51 4.52
CA LEU A 65 3.16 -15.87 3.31
C LEU A 65 3.14 -14.33 3.43
N ALA A 66 2.06 -13.75 3.94
CA ALA A 66 1.95 -12.32 4.20
C ALA A 66 3.02 -11.86 5.21
N PHE A 67 3.22 -12.61 6.30
CA PHE A 67 4.26 -12.31 7.29
C PHE A 67 5.68 -12.37 6.70
N SER A 68 5.97 -13.32 5.81
CA SER A 68 7.29 -13.39 5.17
C SER A 68 7.62 -12.14 4.34
N ARG A 69 6.58 -11.48 3.79
CA ARG A 69 6.66 -10.25 2.98
C ARG A 69 6.68 -8.98 3.84
N LEU A 70 5.83 -8.87 4.85
CA LEU A 70 5.65 -7.67 5.67
C LEU A 70 6.57 -7.60 6.89
N ARG A 71 6.85 -8.75 7.52
CA ARG A 71 7.64 -8.88 8.76
C ARG A 71 7.11 -8.07 9.95
N ASP A 72 5.80 -7.79 9.95
CA ASP A 72 5.09 -7.09 11.03
C ASP A 72 3.84 -7.93 11.36
N ARG A 73 3.72 -8.39 12.61
CA ARG A 73 2.64 -9.28 13.05
C ARG A 73 1.31 -8.52 13.13
N ASP A 74 1.33 -7.31 13.65
CA ASP A 74 0.13 -6.54 13.95
C ASP A 74 -0.52 -6.08 12.65
N ILE A 75 0.29 -5.69 11.66
CA ILE A 75 -0.19 -5.35 10.32
C ILE A 75 -0.71 -6.57 9.57
N VAL A 76 -0.14 -7.76 9.76
CA VAL A 76 -0.72 -8.99 9.23
C VAL A 76 -2.08 -9.28 9.89
N GLY A 77 -2.22 -9.05 11.20
CA GLY A 77 -3.51 -9.11 11.89
C GLY A 77 -4.55 -8.20 11.25
N LYS A 78 -4.24 -6.90 11.14
CA LYS A 78 -5.10 -5.90 10.50
C LYS A 78 -5.46 -6.26 9.05
N LEU A 79 -4.49 -6.75 8.28
CA LEU A 79 -4.70 -7.11 6.88
C LEU A 79 -5.78 -8.20 6.70
N PHE A 80 -5.77 -9.24 7.53
CA PHE A 80 -6.74 -10.34 7.43
C PHE A 80 -8.05 -10.08 8.17
N ASN A 81 -8.00 -9.34 9.29
CA ASN A 81 -9.17 -9.17 10.15
C ASN A 81 -10.02 -7.93 9.75
N GLU A 82 -9.40 -6.89 9.18
CA GLU A 82 -10.09 -5.62 8.87
C GLU A 82 -10.10 -5.35 7.36
N LEU A 83 -8.93 -5.34 6.72
CA LEU A 83 -8.82 -4.92 5.31
C LEU A 83 -9.39 -5.95 4.35
N ALA A 84 -9.15 -7.25 4.60
CA ALA A 84 -9.67 -8.31 3.73
C ALA A 84 -11.21 -8.34 3.67
N PRO A 85 -11.95 -8.36 4.80
CA PRO A 85 -13.41 -8.28 4.78
C PRO A 85 -13.93 -7.02 4.09
N ARG A 86 -13.28 -5.86 4.32
CA ARG A 86 -13.66 -4.58 3.69
C ARG A 86 -13.67 -4.65 2.17
N TYR A 87 -12.75 -5.41 1.57
CA TYR A 87 -12.60 -5.48 0.11
C TYR A 87 -13.14 -6.75 -0.53
N GLU A 88 -13.87 -7.60 0.20
CA GLU A 88 -14.26 -8.92 -0.28
C GLU A 88 -14.95 -8.89 -1.66
N SER A 89 -15.93 -7.99 -1.83
CA SER A 89 -16.69 -7.82 -3.07
C SER A 89 -15.94 -7.10 -4.20
N ARG A 90 -14.81 -6.42 -3.92
CA ARG A 90 -14.11 -5.58 -4.88
C ARG A 90 -13.11 -6.38 -5.73
N PRO A 91 -13.22 -6.44 -7.08
CA PRO A 91 -12.36 -7.28 -7.93
C PRO A 91 -10.94 -6.72 -8.19
N GLY A 92 -10.41 -5.87 -7.31
CA GLY A 92 -9.08 -5.24 -7.42
C GLY A 92 -9.12 -3.71 -7.32
N GLY A 93 -7.97 -3.06 -7.53
CA GLY A 93 -7.90 -1.60 -7.49
C GLY A 93 -8.16 -1.02 -6.09
N TYR A 94 -7.56 -1.62 -5.06
CA TYR A 94 -7.77 -1.22 -3.67
C TYR A 94 -7.07 0.07 -3.26
N LEU A 95 -6.12 0.56 -4.08
CA LEU A 95 -5.41 1.81 -3.84
C LEU A 95 -5.83 2.89 -4.84
N ARG A 96 -5.99 4.11 -4.34
CA ARG A 96 -6.10 5.34 -5.13
C ARG A 96 -4.79 6.13 -5.04
N ILE A 97 -4.36 6.68 -6.17
CA ILE A 97 -3.19 7.57 -6.24
C ILE A 97 -3.64 8.94 -6.71
N LEU A 98 -3.48 9.94 -5.85
CA LEU A 98 -3.82 11.34 -6.11
C LEU A 98 -2.51 12.14 -6.24
N LYS A 99 -2.32 12.85 -7.35
CA LYS A 99 -1.14 13.74 -7.50
C LYS A 99 -1.30 14.93 -6.57
N CYS A 100 -0.26 15.30 -5.82
CA CYS A 100 -0.30 16.40 -4.83
C CYS A 100 0.85 17.40 -5.01
N GLY A 101 1.02 17.86 -6.25
CA GLY A 101 2.03 18.86 -6.61
C GLY A 101 3.46 18.34 -6.58
N PHE A 102 4.40 19.24 -6.31
CA PHE A 102 5.83 18.97 -6.28
C PHE A 102 6.41 19.25 -4.88
N ARG A 103 7.47 18.54 -4.53
CA ARG A 103 8.17 18.73 -3.25
C ARG A 103 9.08 19.96 -3.33
N PRO A 104 9.11 20.81 -2.28
CA PRO A 104 10.09 21.89 -2.20
C PRO A 104 11.52 21.32 -2.07
N GLY A 105 12.47 21.89 -2.81
CA GLY A 105 13.89 21.53 -2.76
C GLY A 105 14.38 20.72 -3.97
N ASP A 106 13.68 19.63 -4.32
CA ASP A 106 14.06 18.76 -5.45
C ASP A 106 13.03 18.74 -6.59
N SER A 107 11.93 19.48 -6.46
CA SER A 107 10.79 19.49 -7.39
C SER A 107 10.30 18.09 -7.77
N ALA A 108 10.41 17.12 -6.85
CA ALA A 108 9.95 15.77 -7.13
C ALA A 108 8.42 15.72 -7.18
N PRO A 109 7.79 15.11 -8.21
CA PRO A 109 6.34 14.98 -8.28
C PRO A 109 5.84 14.08 -7.15
N MET A 110 4.93 14.61 -6.35
CA MET A 110 4.38 13.96 -5.17
C MET A 110 3.00 13.35 -5.45
N ALA A 111 2.66 12.33 -4.67
CA ALA A 111 1.36 11.71 -4.68
C ALA A 111 0.94 11.27 -3.27
N ILE A 112 -0.34 11.42 -3.00
CA ILE A 112 -1.03 10.76 -1.88
C ILE A 112 -1.48 9.40 -2.39
N VAL A 113 -1.21 8.37 -1.61
CA VAL A 113 -1.68 7.01 -1.84
C VAL A 113 -2.58 6.63 -0.69
N GLU A 114 -3.82 6.29 -1.00
CA GLU A 114 -4.82 5.91 0.00
C GLU A 114 -5.48 4.59 -0.37
N LEU A 115 -5.94 3.88 0.65
CA LEU A 115 -6.87 2.79 0.52
C LEU A 115 -8.25 3.33 0.15
N VAL A 116 -8.87 2.73 -0.86
CA VAL A 116 -10.24 3.07 -1.30
C VAL A 116 -11.22 2.65 -0.19
N ASP A 117 -12.35 3.34 -0.01
CA ASP A 117 -13.32 3.00 1.05
C ASP A 117 -12.73 3.08 2.49
N ARG A 118 -11.66 3.86 2.69
CA ARG A 118 -11.23 4.24 4.05
C ARG A 118 -12.31 5.13 4.69
N PRO A 119 -12.58 4.99 6.00
CA PRO A 119 -13.48 5.91 6.68
C PRO A 119 -12.97 7.35 6.52
N SER A 120 -13.87 8.26 6.17
CA SER A 120 -13.57 9.69 6.13
C SER A 120 -13.55 10.22 7.55
N THR A 121 -12.51 10.99 7.90
CA THR A 121 -12.43 11.72 9.18
C THR A 121 -13.63 12.65 9.40
N ASP A 122 -14.39 12.97 8.34
CA ASP A 122 -15.64 13.72 8.42
C ASP A 122 -16.74 13.00 9.23
N GLU A 123 -16.72 11.65 9.30
CA GLU A 123 -17.69 10.87 10.09
C GLU A 123 -17.38 10.93 11.60
N GLU A 124 -16.10 11.05 12.00
CA GLU A 124 -15.69 11.19 13.41
C GLU A 124 -16.06 12.57 14.00
N ILE A 125 -16.17 13.60 13.16
CA ILE A 125 -16.58 14.95 13.58
C ILE A 125 -18.12 15.02 13.78
N LEU A 126 -18.89 14.27 13.00
CA LEU A 126 -20.36 14.25 13.09
C LEU A 126 -20.90 13.42 14.27
N GLU A 127 -20.13 12.48 14.81
CA GLU A 127 -20.50 11.71 16.01
C GLU A 127 -20.07 12.37 17.33
N SER A 128 -19.33 13.49 17.27
CA SER A 128 -18.80 14.20 18.43
C SER A 128 -19.48 15.54 18.74
N ASP A 129 -20.49 15.92 17.96
CA ASP A 129 -21.36 17.10 18.17
C ASP A 129 -22.74 16.73 18.76
#